data_AF-Q8TU18-F1
#
_entry.id   AF-Q8TU18-F1
#
_cell.length_a   1.000
_cell.length_b   1.000
_cell.length_c   1.000
_cell.angle_alpha   90.00
_cell.angle_beta   90.00
_cell.angle_gamma   90.00
#
_symmetry.space_group_name_H-M   'P 1'
#
loop_
_entity.id
_entity.type
_entity.pdbx_description
1 polymer ?
#
loop_
_entity_poly.entity_id
_entity_poly.type
_entity_poly.pdbx_seq_one_letter_code
_entity_poly.pdbx_strand_id
1 'polypeptide(L)'
;MKRKAPPVETGGFNRQDCSGFLPEGFHDLNPSAPYFSSASAPNFPYLDLGICRESQVKSLIRAHSKDMYRLLEKVRFDGKYYRVKCVNSGDWEYCWDLAVRIQFFGKMQGIVLYPKRLVSQNEKKIVYRSVILVNPYQLWDESLVTRFWNLQERVEFLIARILFHECIHLMISLGNTLPAGFGNTDIYLEFKQMLEIPHSKKLISELHEVQFRLWNLVLFGAEGSENEQTLLERVQEIYEFLINEKYSNQKTGKVFHSPSNNEKLARRYAWIAGVKAGGDVHVSKNIWKVEVRRLSIALRRLYNGIDRLRVS
;
A
#
# COMPACT_ATOMS: atom_id res chain seq x y z
N MET A 1 70.11 -32.65 -7.08
CA MET A 1 70.13 -34.10 -6.79
C MET A 1 68.77 -34.72 -7.12
N LYS A 2 68.72 -35.96 -7.62
CA LYS A 2 67.47 -36.72 -7.85
C LYS A 2 67.04 -37.50 -6.60
N ARG A 3 65.73 -37.58 -6.34
CA ARG A 3 64.92 -38.75 -5.89
C ARG A 3 63.61 -38.23 -5.27
N LYS A 4 62.43 -38.84 -5.44
CA LYS A 4 61.90 -39.77 -6.48
C LYS A 4 60.38 -39.86 -6.19
N ALA A 5 59.51 -39.66 -7.17
CA ALA A 5 58.11 -40.15 -7.09
C ALA A 5 58.10 -41.69 -7.28
N PRO A 6 57.00 -42.45 -7.06
CA PRO A 6 55.80 -42.38 -7.93
C PRO A 6 54.47 -42.71 -7.15
N PRO A 7 53.41 -43.36 -7.69
CA PRO A 7 52.06 -42.74 -7.70
C PRO A 7 50.96 -43.65 -7.12
N VAL A 8 49.68 -43.33 -7.36
CA VAL A 8 48.69 -44.20 -8.05
C VAL A 8 47.33 -43.48 -8.12
N GLU A 9 46.73 -43.48 -9.30
CA GLU A 9 45.37 -43.01 -9.59
C GLU A 9 44.34 -44.14 -9.36
N THR A 10 43.06 -43.80 -9.16
CA THR A 10 41.84 -44.39 -9.81
C THR A 10 40.60 -44.12 -8.94
N GLY A 11 39.44 -43.66 -9.45
CA GLY A 11 39.08 -43.06 -10.74
C GLY A 11 38.31 -41.74 -10.51
N GLY A 12 37.88 -40.94 -11.50
CA GLY A 12 37.51 -41.28 -12.89
C GLY A 12 36.15 -42.00 -12.91
N PHE A 13 35.07 -41.58 -13.59
CA PHE A 13 34.77 -40.44 -14.49
C PHE A 13 33.24 -40.13 -14.37
N ASN A 14 32.55 -39.17 -15.03
CA ASN A 14 32.86 -38.21 -16.09
C ASN A 14 31.81 -37.07 -16.14
N ARG A 15 32.15 -35.89 -16.72
CA ARG A 15 31.23 -34.88 -17.32
C ARG A 15 30.21 -34.15 -16.40
N GLN A 16 29.76 -32.92 -16.68
CA GLN A 16 29.86 -32.11 -17.91
C GLN A 16 29.85 -30.60 -17.61
N ASP A 17 30.55 -29.81 -18.43
CA ASP A 17 30.45 -28.34 -18.43
C ASP A 17 29.07 -27.85 -18.90
N CYS A 18 28.64 -26.72 -18.31
CA CYS A 18 27.91 -25.58 -18.92
C CYS A 18 27.46 -24.65 -17.77
N SER A 19 28.19 -23.58 -17.46
CA SER A 19 28.03 -22.25 -18.06
C SER A 19 26.64 -21.65 -17.88
N GLY A 20 26.53 -20.62 -17.05
CA GLY A 20 25.28 -19.86 -16.85
C GLY A 20 25.51 -18.68 -15.93
N PHE A 21 25.91 -17.54 -16.49
CA PHE A 21 26.03 -16.29 -15.75
C PHE A 21 24.72 -15.97 -15.02
N LEU A 22 24.81 -15.73 -13.71
CA LEU A 22 23.71 -15.15 -12.95
C LEU A 22 23.44 -13.74 -13.50
N PRO A 23 22.20 -13.40 -13.90
CA PRO A 23 21.87 -12.02 -14.20
C PRO A 23 21.90 -11.20 -12.90
N GLU A 24 22.78 -10.20 -12.85
CA GLU A 24 22.89 -9.26 -11.73
C GLU A 24 21.53 -8.64 -11.42
N GLY A 25 21.05 -8.86 -10.19
CA GLY A 25 19.72 -8.45 -9.77
C GLY A 25 19.68 -8.14 -8.27
N PHE A 26 19.79 -6.86 -7.93
CA PHE A 26 19.61 -6.31 -6.58
C PHE A 26 20.71 -6.65 -5.55
N HIS A 27 21.97 -6.44 -5.91
CA HIS A 27 22.87 -5.73 -5.00
C HIS A 27 22.82 -4.23 -5.34
N ASP A 28 22.02 -3.49 -4.58
CA ASP A 28 22.21 -2.07 -4.21
C ASP A 28 20.91 -1.42 -3.70
N LEU A 29 20.44 -1.90 -2.54
CA LEU A 29 20.18 -0.95 -1.45
C LEU A 29 21.41 -0.99 -0.55
N ASN A 30 22.50 -0.39 -1.03
CA ASN A 30 23.76 -0.33 -0.31
C ASN A 30 23.54 0.41 1.03
N PRO A 31 23.75 -0.24 2.19
CA PRO A 31 23.52 0.39 3.49
C PRO A 31 24.56 1.49 3.82
N SER A 32 25.55 1.73 2.94
CA SER A 32 26.59 2.74 3.12
C SER A 32 26.65 3.83 2.03
N ALA A 33 25.62 4.00 1.20
CA ALA A 33 25.56 5.09 0.22
C ALA A 33 25.27 6.47 0.89
N PRO A 34 26.19 7.45 0.88
CA PRO A 34 26.07 8.70 1.64
C PRO A 34 25.34 9.79 0.84
N TYR A 35 24.05 9.59 0.55
CA TYR A 35 23.19 10.60 -0.11
C TYR A 35 22.19 11.29 0.82
N PHE A 36 22.57 11.44 2.09
CA PHE A 36 22.34 12.68 2.83
C PHE A 36 23.62 13.01 3.57
N SER A 37 24.26 14.13 3.22
CA SER A 37 25.29 14.71 4.10
C SER A 37 24.64 14.93 5.47
N SER A 38 25.31 14.46 6.52
CA SER A 38 24.79 14.44 7.88
C SER A 38 24.80 15.84 8.50
N ALA A 39 23.99 16.74 7.97
CA ALA A 39 23.38 17.76 8.78
C ALA A 39 22.50 17.04 9.80
N SER A 40 22.94 17.02 11.07
CA SER A 40 22.17 16.48 12.18
C SER A 40 20.81 17.18 12.22
N ALA A 41 19.76 16.50 11.77
CA ALA A 41 18.40 17.02 11.85
C ALA A 41 18.10 17.32 13.33
N PRO A 42 17.78 18.58 13.70
CA PRO A 42 17.77 18.98 15.10
C PRO A 42 16.67 18.23 15.85
N ASN A 43 17.09 17.44 16.83
CA ASN A 43 16.29 16.92 17.94
C ASN A 43 14.94 16.27 17.57
N PHE A 44 14.91 15.37 16.60
CA PHE A 44 13.92 14.30 16.66
C PHE A 44 14.37 13.30 17.75
N PRO A 45 13.58 13.07 18.81
CA PRO A 45 13.95 12.09 19.83
C PRO A 45 14.07 10.71 19.16
N TYR A 46 15.22 10.06 19.35
CA TYR A 46 15.47 8.71 18.88
C TYR A 46 14.51 7.76 19.61
N LEU A 47 13.39 7.45 18.95
CA LEU A 47 12.43 6.48 19.47
C LEU A 47 12.97 5.09 19.23
N ASP A 48 13.36 4.40 20.29
CA ASP A 48 13.67 2.98 20.21
C ASP A 48 12.38 2.20 19.89
N LEU A 49 12.31 1.72 18.64
CA LEU A 49 11.21 0.88 18.18
C LEU A 49 11.24 -0.52 18.83
N GLY A 50 12.33 -0.91 19.51
CA GLY A 50 12.40 -2.10 20.37
C GLY A 50 11.42 -2.06 21.55
N ILE A 51 10.89 -0.87 21.89
CA ILE A 51 9.79 -0.72 22.86
C ILE A 51 8.47 -1.32 22.30
N CYS A 52 8.28 -1.39 20.99
CA CYS A 52 7.06 -1.90 20.37
C CYS A 52 6.99 -3.44 20.43
N ARG A 53 5.99 -4.00 21.14
CA ARG A 53 5.75 -5.44 21.13
C ARG A 53 4.90 -5.81 19.90
N GLU A 54 5.52 -6.46 18.92
CA GLU A 54 4.84 -6.99 17.71
C GLU A 54 3.58 -7.81 18.06
N SER A 55 3.65 -8.62 19.12
CA SER A 55 2.51 -9.41 19.62
C SER A 55 1.32 -8.55 20.05
N GLN A 56 1.56 -7.40 20.68
CA GLN A 56 0.50 -6.50 21.14
C GLN A 56 -0.15 -5.77 19.97
N VAL A 57 0.64 -5.29 19.00
CA VAL A 57 0.12 -4.73 17.74
C VAL A 57 -0.76 -5.74 17.00
N LYS A 58 -0.28 -6.98 16.84
CA LYS A 58 -1.06 -8.07 16.21
C LYS A 58 -2.32 -8.41 17.01
N SER A 59 -2.27 -8.35 18.34
CA SER A 59 -3.43 -8.57 19.22
C SER A 59 -4.51 -7.49 19.02
N LEU A 60 -4.12 -6.21 18.96
CA LEU A 60 -5.02 -5.10 18.64
C LEU A 60 -5.71 -5.30 17.28
N ILE A 61 -4.98 -5.73 16.24
CA ILE A 61 -5.57 -6.03 14.93
C ILE A 61 -6.51 -7.25 15.00
N ARG A 62 -6.11 -8.31 15.72
CA ARG A 62 -6.91 -9.54 15.91
C ARG A 62 -8.26 -9.30 16.57
N ALA A 63 -8.33 -8.35 17.50
CA ALA A 63 -9.58 -7.94 18.16
C ALA A 63 -10.62 -7.36 17.19
N HIS A 64 -10.21 -6.98 15.97
CA HIS A 64 -11.04 -6.25 15.02
C HIS A 64 -11.15 -6.90 13.62
N SER A 65 -10.15 -7.69 13.20
CA SER A 65 -10.23 -8.48 11.97
C SER A 65 -9.38 -9.76 12.06
N LYS A 66 -10.05 -10.91 12.00
CA LYS A 66 -9.40 -12.23 11.97
C LYS A 66 -8.57 -12.44 10.70
N ASP A 67 -9.02 -11.88 9.58
CA ASP A 67 -8.36 -12.06 8.28
C ASP A 67 -7.14 -11.16 8.11
N MET A 68 -7.17 -9.92 8.63
CA MET A 68 -5.95 -9.10 8.74
C MET A 68 -4.95 -9.73 9.71
N TYR A 69 -5.41 -10.32 10.81
CA TYR A 69 -4.51 -11.04 11.71
C TYR A 69 -3.87 -12.24 11.02
N ARG A 70 -4.63 -13.06 10.27
CA ARG A 70 -4.08 -14.18 9.46
C ARG A 70 -3.04 -13.72 8.45
N LEU A 71 -3.27 -12.59 7.79
CA LEU A 71 -2.33 -11.96 6.85
C LEU A 71 -1.01 -11.57 7.52
N LEU A 72 -1.06 -11.11 8.78
CA LEU A 72 0.10 -10.61 9.53
C LEU A 72 0.75 -11.64 10.46
N GLU A 73 0.07 -12.75 10.77
CA GLU A 73 0.44 -13.70 11.83
C GLU A 73 1.91 -14.12 11.72
N LYS A 74 2.32 -14.57 10.54
CA LYS A 74 3.68 -15.06 10.22
C LYS A 74 4.66 -13.96 9.80
N VAL A 75 4.20 -12.72 9.61
CA VAL A 75 5.01 -11.59 9.11
C VAL A 75 5.69 -10.91 10.28
N ARG A 76 7.03 -10.82 10.28
CA ARG A 76 7.75 -10.01 11.26
C ARG A 76 7.81 -8.55 10.83
N PHE A 77 7.90 -7.64 11.79
CA PHE A 77 8.05 -6.21 11.51
C PHE A 77 9.52 -5.79 11.29
N ASP A 78 10.33 -6.69 10.72
CA ASP A 78 11.78 -6.51 10.48
C ASP A 78 12.11 -6.10 9.04
N GLY A 79 11.09 -5.86 8.20
CA GLY A 79 11.23 -5.49 6.79
C GLY A 79 11.57 -6.64 5.84
N LYS A 80 11.65 -7.90 6.31
CA LYS A 80 11.84 -9.06 5.42
C LYS A 80 10.52 -9.51 4.81
N TYR A 81 10.60 -10.17 3.65
CA TYR A 81 9.45 -10.75 2.97
C TYR A 81 9.07 -12.10 3.58
N TYR A 82 7.81 -12.24 3.97
CA TYR A 82 7.21 -13.47 4.48
C TYR A 82 6.07 -13.92 3.56
N ARG A 83 6.02 -15.22 3.26
CA ARG A 83 4.96 -15.83 2.46
C ARG A 83 3.66 -15.88 3.25
N VAL A 84 2.68 -15.07 2.86
CA VAL A 84 1.39 -14.94 3.57
C VAL A 84 0.29 -15.81 2.97
N LYS A 85 0.34 -16.07 1.67
CA LYS A 85 -0.67 -16.86 0.96
C LYS A 85 -0.07 -17.48 -0.30
N CYS A 86 -0.42 -18.72 -0.60
CA CYS A 86 -0.26 -19.31 -1.93
C CYS A 86 -1.54 -20.02 -2.34
N VAL A 87 -1.82 -20.03 -3.64
CA VAL A 87 -3.06 -20.52 -4.25
C VAL A 87 -2.69 -21.21 -5.55
N ASN A 88 -3.13 -22.44 -5.75
CA ASN A 88 -3.01 -23.11 -7.04
C ASN A 88 -4.24 -22.80 -7.89
N SER A 89 -4.05 -22.43 -9.15
CA SER A 89 -5.12 -22.21 -10.12
C SER A 89 -4.69 -22.73 -11.48
N GLY A 90 -5.32 -23.84 -11.90
CA GLY A 90 -4.81 -24.66 -13.00
C GLY A 90 -3.38 -25.11 -12.73
N ASP A 91 -2.53 -24.94 -13.73
CA ASP A 91 -1.10 -25.29 -13.71
C ASP A 91 -0.22 -24.32 -12.88
N TRP A 92 -0.76 -23.20 -12.39
CA TRP A 92 0.03 -22.11 -11.81
C TRP A 92 -0.15 -21.96 -10.29
N GLU A 93 0.96 -21.75 -9.58
CA GLU A 93 0.95 -21.34 -8.16
C GLU A 93 1.09 -19.81 -8.05
N TYR A 94 0.08 -19.18 -7.46
CA TYR A 94 0.01 -17.75 -7.18
C TYR A 94 0.34 -17.51 -5.70
N CYS A 95 1.55 -17.05 -5.42
CA CYS A 95 2.03 -16.73 -4.08
C CYS A 95 2.07 -15.23 -3.83
N TRP A 96 1.85 -14.85 -2.57
CA TRP A 96 1.99 -13.49 -2.07
C TRP A 96 2.99 -13.46 -0.92
N ASP A 97 3.97 -12.58 -1.06
CA ASP A 97 5.00 -12.32 -0.06
C ASP A 97 4.83 -10.88 0.45
N LEU A 98 4.75 -10.70 1.77
CA LEU A 98 4.54 -9.43 2.44
C LEU A 98 5.73 -9.10 3.35
N ALA A 99 6.23 -7.87 3.25
CA ALA A 99 7.14 -7.29 4.25
C ALA A 99 6.44 -6.15 5.00
N VAL A 100 6.71 -6.03 6.30
CA VAL A 100 6.28 -4.88 7.12
C VAL A 100 7.52 -4.24 7.73
N ARG A 101 7.71 -2.94 7.52
CA ARG A 101 8.84 -2.17 8.06
C ARG A 101 8.30 -0.95 8.79
N ILE A 102 8.66 -0.79 10.06
CA ILE A 102 8.37 0.43 10.82
C ILE A 102 9.55 1.38 10.65
N GLN A 103 9.29 2.60 10.17
CA GLN A 103 10.32 3.61 9.92
C GLN A 103 9.71 5.01 9.95
N PHE A 104 10.40 5.98 10.56
CA PHE A 104 10.02 7.39 10.44
C PHE A 104 10.50 7.98 9.11
N PHE A 105 9.57 8.53 8.31
CA PHE A 105 9.87 9.24 7.06
C PHE A 105 8.89 10.41 6.85
N GLY A 106 9.22 11.56 7.45
CA GLY A 106 8.40 12.77 7.33
C GLY A 106 6.99 12.62 7.91
N LYS A 107 6.00 13.27 7.29
CA LYS A 107 4.61 13.42 7.79
C LYS A 107 3.58 12.50 7.09
N MET A 108 4.01 11.37 6.53
CA MET A 108 3.11 10.37 5.93
C MET A 108 2.80 9.26 6.95
N GLN A 109 1.56 8.79 7.04
CA GLN A 109 1.15 7.81 8.08
C GLN A 109 1.68 6.40 7.77
N GLY A 110 1.52 5.98 6.52
CA GLY A 110 2.05 4.73 6.00
C GLY A 110 2.02 4.76 4.47
N ILE A 111 2.51 3.69 3.87
CA ILE A 111 2.30 3.40 2.45
C ILE A 111 2.44 1.90 2.17
N VAL A 112 1.45 1.32 1.49
CA VAL A 112 1.62 0.07 0.74
C VAL A 112 2.32 0.33 -0.58
N LEU A 113 3.50 -0.28 -0.76
CA LEU A 113 4.08 -0.46 -2.08
C LEU A 113 3.42 -1.69 -2.73
N TYR A 114 2.66 -1.41 -3.79
CA TYR A 114 1.88 -2.37 -4.57
C TYR A 114 2.76 -3.50 -5.14
N PRO A 115 2.17 -4.69 -5.38
CA PRO A 115 2.94 -5.90 -5.59
C PRO A 115 3.84 -5.88 -6.83
N LYS A 116 5.16 -6.01 -6.64
CA LYS A 116 6.06 -6.36 -7.75
C LYS A 116 5.78 -7.82 -8.14
N ARG A 117 5.29 -8.04 -9.37
CA ARG A 117 5.06 -9.38 -9.94
C ARG A 117 6.40 -9.98 -10.40
N LEU A 118 6.70 -11.16 -9.90
CA LEU A 118 7.82 -12.01 -10.33
C LEU A 118 7.23 -13.29 -10.93
N VAL A 119 7.72 -13.73 -12.09
CA VAL A 119 7.19 -14.90 -12.81
C VAL A 119 8.32 -15.91 -13.04
N SER A 120 8.15 -17.11 -12.50
CA SER A 120 9.00 -18.28 -12.75
C SER A 120 8.24 -19.22 -13.68
N GLN A 121 8.60 -19.27 -14.96
CA GLN A 121 7.93 -20.14 -15.92
C GLN A 121 8.24 -21.63 -15.65
N ASN A 122 9.49 -21.94 -15.27
CA ASN A 122 9.94 -23.31 -15.00
C ASN A 122 9.19 -23.95 -13.83
N GLU A 123 8.93 -23.18 -12.76
CA GLU A 123 8.16 -23.62 -11.59
C GLU A 123 6.65 -23.37 -11.75
N LYS A 124 6.20 -22.82 -12.89
CA LYS A 124 4.84 -22.28 -13.11
C LYS A 124 4.33 -21.46 -11.91
N LYS A 125 5.17 -20.54 -11.42
CA LYS A 125 4.94 -19.79 -10.19
C LYS A 125 4.91 -18.29 -10.44
N ILE A 126 3.92 -17.60 -9.86
CA ILE A 126 3.84 -16.14 -9.85
C ILE A 126 3.91 -15.68 -8.40
N VAL A 127 4.88 -14.82 -8.08
CA VAL A 127 5.06 -14.23 -6.75
C VAL A 127 4.79 -12.73 -6.80
N TYR A 128 3.85 -12.29 -5.98
CA TYR A 128 3.52 -10.87 -5.78
C TYR A 128 4.17 -10.38 -4.48
N ARG A 129 5.04 -9.37 -4.57
CA ARG A 129 5.80 -8.83 -3.43
C ARG A 129 5.31 -7.44 -3.03
N SER A 130 4.66 -7.34 -1.88
CA SER A 130 4.19 -6.07 -1.30
C SER A 130 5.00 -5.68 -0.07
N VAL A 131 5.16 -4.37 0.16
CA VAL A 131 5.79 -3.83 1.38
C VAL A 131 4.84 -2.83 2.02
N ILE A 132 4.61 -2.96 3.33
CA ILE A 132 3.95 -1.93 4.13
C ILE A 132 5.02 -1.18 4.90
N LEU A 133 5.15 0.12 4.63
CA LEU A 133 5.96 1.04 5.43
C LEU A 133 5.05 1.73 6.45
N VAL A 134 5.35 1.59 7.74
CA VAL A 134 4.58 2.19 8.85
C VAL A 134 5.37 3.34 9.46
N ASN A 135 4.84 4.57 9.40
CA ASN A 135 5.46 5.75 9.98
C ASN A 135 4.57 6.36 11.08
N PRO A 136 4.85 6.08 12.36
CA PRO A 136 4.08 6.60 13.49
C PRO A 136 4.41 8.08 13.80
N TYR A 137 4.51 8.97 12.80
CA TYR A 137 4.86 10.39 13.02
C TYR A 137 3.86 11.15 13.93
N GLN A 138 2.62 10.68 14.02
CA GLN A 138 1.56 11.24 14.88
C GLN A 138 1.73 10.89 16.37
N LEU A 139 2.85 10.29 16.78
CA LEU A 139 3.11 9.87 18.16
C LEU A 139 3.03 11.01 19.18
N TRP A 140 3.20 12.25 18.71
CA TRP A 140 3.20 13.47 19.51
C TRP A 140 1.96 14.34 19.27
N ASP A 141 0.96 13.89 18.49
CA ASP A 141 -0.31 14.58 18.33
C ASP A 141 -1.01 14.68 19.69
N GLU A 142 -1.36 15.89 20.16
CA GLU A 142 -1.92 16.13 21.51
C GLU A 142 -3.07 15.17 21.86
N SER A 143 -4.01 14.95 20.94
CA SER A 143 -5.13 14.01 21.13
C SER A 143 -4.71 12.55 21.39
N LEU A 144 -3.56 12.11 20.88
CA LEU A 144 -2.96 10.80 21.15
C LEU A 144 -2.18 10.81 22.46
N VAL A 145 -1.50 11.91 22.80
CA VAL A 145 -0.81 12.10 24.09
C VAL A 145 -1.80 12.06 25.26
N THR A 146 -2.89 12.81 25.16
CA THR A 146 -3.96 12.85 26.17
C THR A 146 -4.70 11.53 26.30
N ARG A 147 -4.85 10.76 25.20
CA ARG A 147 -5.51 9.44 25.22
C ARG A 147 -4.60 8.33 25.76
N PHE A 148 -3.30 8.40 25.50
CA PHE A 148 -2.32 7.39 25.90
C PHE A 148 -1.10 8.09 26.50
N TRP A 149 -1.07 8.23 27.83
CA TRP A 149 0.08 8.79 28.54
C TRP A 149 1.34 7.93 28.33
N ASN A 150 1.19 6.61 28.37
CA ASN A 150 2.27 5.66 28.17
C ASN A 150 2.76 5.67 26.69
N LEU A 151 4.07 5.83 26.51
CA LEU A 151 4.71 5.90 25.18
C LEU A 151 4.60 4.57 24.42
N GLN A 152 4.83 3.43 25.07
CA GLN A 152 4.76 2.09 24.47
C GLN A 152 3.36 1.81 23.92
N GLU A 153 2.33 2.02 24.75
CA GLU A 153 0.93 1.83 24.34
C GLU A 153 0.55 2.73 23.17
N ARG A 154 1.02 3.99 23.17
CA ARG A 154 0.77 4.95 22.09
C ARG A 154 1.46 4.54 20.78
N VAL A 155 2.68 4.04 20.84
CA VAL A 155 3.42 3.48 19.69
C VAL A 155 2.69 2.25 19.14
N GLU A 156 2.33 1.30 20.01
CA GLU A 156 1.65 0.06 19.63
C GLU A 156 0.26 0.34 19.02
N PHE A 157 -0.52 1.27 19.61
CA PHE A 157 -1.80 1.73 19.07
C PHE A 157 -1.65 2.39 17.71
N LEU A 158 -0.66 3.29 17.54
CA LEU A 158 -0.48 4.03 16.30
C LEU A 158 0.00 3.11 15.17
N ILE A 159 0.94 2.21 15.44
CA ILE A 159 1.37 1.16 14.49
C ILE A 159 0.18 0.25 14.14
N ALA A 160 -0.60 -0.21 15.12
CA ALA A 160 -1.78 -1.04 14.85
C ALA A 160 -2.80 -0.31 13.96
N ARG A 161 -3.06 0.99 14.21
CA ARG A 161 -3.99 1.81 13.43
C ARG A 161 -3.53 1.99 11.97
N ILE A 162 -2.25 2.31 11.77
CA ILE A 162 -1.67 2.45 10.43
C ILE A 162 -1.67 1.10 9.72
N LEU A 163 -1.13 0.06 10.35
CA LEU A 163 -1.02 -1.27 9.75
C LEU A 163 -2.40 -1.86 9.42
N PHE A 164 -3.43 -1.61 10.23
CA PHE A 164 -4.82 -1.98 9.90
C PHE A 164 -5.30 -1.29 8.61
N HIS A 165 -5.05 0.02 8.47
CA HIS A 165 -5.41 0.80 7.28
C HIS A 165 -4.71 0.26 6.02
N GLU A 166 -3.39 0.10 6.08
CA GLU A 166 -2.58 -0.40 4.97
C GLU A 166 -2.94 -1.86 4.60
N CYS A 167 -3.32 -2.69 5.59
CA CYS A 167 -3.84 -4.03 5.34
C CYS A 167 -5.18 -4.04 4.58
N ILE A 168 -6.02 -3.00 4.69
CA ILE A 168 -7.24 -2.89 3.86
C ILE A 168 -6.86 -2.78 2.38
N HIS A 169 -5.95 -1.85 2.05
CA HIS A 169 -5.47 -1.69 0.68
C HIS A 169 -4.83 -2.97 0.14
N LEU A 170 -4.07 -3.68 0.97
CA LEU A 170 -3.47 -4.96 0.59
C LEU A 170 -4.53 -6.06 0.35
N MET A 171 -5.56 -6.16 1.20
CA MET A 171 -6.64 -7.14 1.04
C MET A 171 -7.53 -6.84 -0.17
N ILE A 172 -7.71 -5.57 -0.53
CA ILE A 172 -8.36 -5.16 -1.78
C ILE A 172 -7.49 -5.51 -3.00
N SER A 173 -6.18 -5.25 -2.94
CA SER A 173 -5.24 -5.63 -4.00
C SER A 173 -5.19 -7.14 -4.19
N LEU A 174 -5.13 -7.93 -3.11
CA LEU A 174 -5.26 -9.39 -3.13
C LEU A 174 -6.56 -9.84 -3.82
N GLY A 175 -7.67 -9.15 -3.54
CA GLY A 175 -8.98 -9.39 -4.15
C GLY A 175 -9.02 -9.17 -5.66
N ASN A 176 -8.39 -8.10 -6.14
CA ASN A 176 -8.28 -7.77 -7.57
C ASN A 176 -7.23 -8.62 -8.31
N THR A 177 -6.20 -9.15 -7.63
CA THR A 177 -5.01 -9.76 -8.29
C THR A 177 -4.96 -11.29 -8.21
N LEU A 178 -5.53 -11.91 -7.17
CA LEU A 178 -5.58 -13.38 -7.09
C LEU A 178 -6.69 -13.97 -7.99
N PRO A 179 -6.57 -15.23 -8.41
CA PRO A 179 -7.64 -15.91 -9.16
C PRO A 179 -8.99 -15.85 -8.43
N ALA A 180 -10.08 -15.83 -9.21
CA ALA A 180 -11.43 -15.62 -8.71
C ALA A 180 -11.80 -16.59 -7.57
N GLY A 181 -12.52 -16.09 -6.56
CA GLY A 181 -12.87 -16.84 -5.36
C GLY A 181 -11.78 -16.85 -4.29
N PHE A 182 -10.50 -16.86 -4.66
CA PHE A 182 -9.41 -16.91 -3.68
C PHE A 182 -9.08 -15.53 -3.05
N GLY A 183 -9.34 -14.44 -3.76
CA GLY A 183 -9.19 -13.07 -3.27
C GLY A 183 -10.35 -12.55 -2.41
N ASN A 184 -11.47 -13.30 -2.34
CA ASN A 184 -12.73 -12.86 -1.75
C ASN A 184 -12.71 -12.86 -0.21
N THR A 185 -12.11 -11.81 0.35
CA THR A 185 -12.20 -11.50 1.79
C THR A 185 -13.42 -10.61 2.06
N ASP A 186 -13.96 -10.62 3.29
CA ASP A 186 -15.08 -9.75 3.68
C ASP A 186 -14.78 -8.27 3.35
N ILE A 187 -13.53 -7.85 3.56
CA ILE A 187 -13.03 -6.50 3.26
C ILE A 187 -13.09 -6.18 1.76
N TYR A 188 -12.72 -7.12 0.90
CA TYR A 188 -12.82 -6.95 -0.55
C TYR A 188 -14.27 -6.89 -1.03
N LEU A 189 -15.14 -7.74 -0.50
CA LEU A 189 -16.56 -7.76 -0.84
C LEU A 189 -17.28 -6.49 -0.37
N GLU A 190 -17.02 -6.03 0.86
CA GLU A 190 -17.50 -4.75 1.38
C GLU A 190 -17.02 -3.55 0.56
N PHE A 191 -15.79 -3.61 0.03
CA PHE A 191 -15.23 -2.56 -0.83
C PHE A 191 -15.90 -2.55 -2.21
N LYS A 192 -16.07 -3.71 -2.85
CA LYS A 192 -16.82 -3.82 -4.12
C LYS A 192 -18.25 -3.30 -3.96
N GLN A 193 -18.95 -3.65 -2.89
CA GLN A 193 -20.26 -3.07 -2.57
C GLN A 193 -20.22 -1.54 -2.44
N MET A 194 -19.15 -0.95 -1.89
CA MET A 194 -19.01 0.51 -1.83
C MET A 194 -18.77 1.16 -3.21
N LEU A 195 -18.04 0.49 -4.10
CA LEU A 195 -17.83 0.96 -5.48
C LEU A 195 -19.15 1.01 -6.28
N GLU A 196 -20.07 0.07 -6.05
CA GLU A 196 -21.37 0.02 -6.74
C GLU A 196 -22.38 1.09 -6.29
N ILE A 197 -22.32 1.54 -5.02
CA ILE A 197 -23.29 2.50 -4.45
C ILE A 197 -23.42 3.80 -5.29
N PRO A 198 -22.32 4.44 -5.74
CA PRO A 198 -22.32 5.57 -6.67
C PRO A 198 -23.06 5.35 -8.00
N HIS A 199 -23.10 4.12 -8.54
CA HIS A 199 -23.80 3.80 -9.79
C HIS A 199 -25.33 3.70 -9.62
N SER A 200 -25.84 3.82 -8.39
CA SER A 200 -27.28 3.92 -8.15
C SER A 200 -27.86 5.20 -8.75
N LYS A 201 -29.13 5.15 -9.18
CA LYS A 201 -29.89 6.33 -9.65
C LYS A 201 -29.92 7.51 -8.67
N LYS A 202 -29.59 7.27 -7.39
CA LYS A 202 -29.56 8.29 -6.33
C LYS A 202 -28.24 9.08 -6.25
N LEU A 203 -27.14 8.58 -6.83
CA LEU A 203 -25.80 9.22 -6.75
C LEU A 203 -25.10 9.38 -8.10
N ILE A 204 -25.74 8.99 -9.20
CA ILE A 204 -25.17 9.08 -10.56
C ILE A 204 -24.72 10.51 -10.93
N SER A 205 -25.40 11.55 -10.40
CA SER A 205 -25.03 12.96 -10.59
C SER A 205 -23.73 13.31 -9.86
N GLU A 206 -23.61 12.93 -8.59
CA GLU A 206 -22.39 13.09 -7.79
C GLU A 206 -21.21 12.28 -8.36
N LEU A 207 -21.47 11.10 -8.92
CA LEU A 207 -20.47 10.29 -9.60
C LEU A 207 -19.95 10.98 -10.86
N HIS A 208 -20.84 11.39 -11.77
CA HIS A 208 -20.46 12.10 -13.00
C HIS A 208 -19.72 13.41 -12.72
N GLU A 209 -20.14 14.18 -11.71
CA GLU A 209 -19.43 15.40 -11.30
C GLU A 209 -18.00 15.06 -10.80
N VAL A 210 -17.81 14.00 -9.99
CA VAL A 210 -16.46 13.57 -9.58
C VAL A 210 -15.62 13.13 -10.78
N GLN A 211 -16.16 12.30 -11.67
CA GLN A 211 -15.47 11.84 -12.89
C GLN A 211 -15.08 13.01 -13.80
N PHE A 212 -15.96 14.00 -13.99
CA PHE A 212 -15.67 15.21 -14.76
C PHE A 212 -14.54 16.05 -14.15
N ARG A 213 -14.50 16.20 -12.81
CA ARG A 213 -13.37 16.89 -12.13
C ARG A 213 -12.06 16.13 -12.25
N LEU A 214 -12.10 14.80 -12.22
CA LEU A 214 -10.92 13.96 -12.45
C LEU A 214 -10.43 14.06 -13.89
N TRP A 215 -11.33 14.03 -14.87
CA TRP A 215 -11.02 14.21 -16.28
C TRP A 215 -10.26 15.52 -16.55
N ASN A 216 -10.76 16.65 -16.01
CA ASN A 216 -10.07 17.92 -16.13
C ASN A 216 -8.66 17.90 -15.52
N LEU A 217 -8.49 17.30 -14.34
CA LEU A 217 -7.18 17.18 -13.68
C LEU A 217 -6.22 16.26 -14.45
N VAL A 218 -6.73 15.19 -15.07
CA VAL A 218 -5.95 14.29 -15.91
C VAL A 218 -5.52 14.98 -17.20
N LEU A 219 -6.40 15.77 -17.85
CA LEU A 219 -6.02 16.60 -18.99
C LEU A 219 -4.97 17.67 -18.64
N PHE A 220 -4.98 18.21 -17.42
CA PHE A 220 -3.99 19.20 -16.98
C PHE A 220 -2.59 18.62 -16.77
N GLY A 221 -2.50 17.32 -16.48
CA GLY A 221 -1.26 16.59 -16.22
C GLY A 221 -0.89 15.56 -17.29
N ALA A 222 -1.66 15.47 -18.38
CA ALA A 222 -1.39 14.58 -19.50
C ALA A 222 -0.08 14.95 -20.22
N GLU A 223 0.51 13.99 -20.92
CA GLU A 223 1.54 14.27 -21.92
C GLU A 223 0.89 14.44 -23.30
N GLY A 224 1.44 15.32 -24.15
CA GLY A 224 0.80 15.72 -25.42
C GLY A 224 0.63 14.62 -26.48
N SER A 225 1.08 13.40 -26.22
CA SER A 225 0.91 12.20 -27.04
C SER A 225 0.03 11.11 -26.41
N GLU A 226 -0.57 11.36 -25.23
CA GLU A 226 -1.48 10.41 -24.60
C GLU A 226 -2.82 10.32 -25.34
N ASN A 227 -3.30 9.11 -25.55
CA ASN A 227 -4.59 8.86 -26.19
C ASN A 227 -5.74 8.89 -25.16
N GLU A 228 -6.96 9.11 -25.64
CA GLU A 228 -8.16 9.24 -24.80
C GLU A 228 -8.39 8.03 -23.86
N GLN A 229 -8.13 6.81 -24.35
CA GLN A 229 -8.30 5.58 -23.57
C GLN A 229 -7.36 5.55 -22.35
N THR A 230 -6.09 5.91 -22.51
CA THR A 230 -5.12 6.00 -21.40
C THR A 230 -5.53 7.06 -20.37
N LEU A 231 -6.13 8.18 -20.81
CA LEU A 231 -6.64 9.21 -19.92
C LEU A 231 -7.89 8.73 -19.14
N LEU A 232 -8.80 8.01 -19.80
CA LEU A 232 -9.99 7.42 -19.17
C LEU A 232 -9.62 6.35 -18.14
N GLU A 233 -8.64 5.49 -18.45
CA GLU A 233 -8.06 4.52 -17.52
C GLU A 233 -7.48 5.22 -16.28
N ARG A 234 -6.69 6.29 -16.46
CA ARG A 234 -6.16 7.10 -15.34
C ARG A 234 -7.28 7.72 -14.50
N VAL A 235 -8.37 8.19 -15.09
CA VAL A 235 -9.54 8.69 -14.34
C VAL A 235 -10.18 7.59 -13.51
N GLN A 236 -10.36 6.40 -14.07
CA GLN A 236 -10.94 5.25 -13.35
C GLN A 236 -10.03 4.78 -12.20
N GLU A 237 -8.72 4.67 -12.43
CA GLU A 237 -7.75 4.32 -11.38
C GLU A 237 -7.76 5.31 -10.21
N ILE A 238 -7.79 6.62 -10.51
CA ILE A 238 -7.85 7.66 -9.48
C ILE A 238 -9.21 7.65 -8.76
N TYR A 239 -10.30 7.38 -9.47
CA TYR A 239 -11.62 7.22 -8.86
C TYR A 239 -11.68 6.03 -7.90
N GLU A 240 -11.21 4.84 -8.32
CA GLU A 240 -11.16 3.66 -7.45
C GLU A 240 -10.25 3.87 -6.24
N PHE A 241 -9.11 4.54 -6.43
CA PHE A 241 -8.26 5.00 -5.33
C PHE A 241 -9.03 5.88 -4.33
N LEU A 242 -9.81 6.86 -4.79
CA LEU A 242 -10.59 7.75 -3.92
C LEU A 242 -11.66 7.00 -3.11
N ILE A 243 -12.34 6.01 -3.69
CA ILE A 243 -13.31 5.17 -2.97
C ILE A 243 -12.59 4.22 -1.99
N ASN A 244 -11.44 3.66 -2.38
CA ASN A 244 -10.62 2.80 -1.53
C ASN A 244 -10.12 3.56 -0.28
N GLU A 245 -9.68 4.80 -0.46
CA GLU A 245 -9.28 5.69 0.63
C GLU A 245 -10.45 6.06 1.55
N LYS A 246 -11.65 6.36 1.00
CA LYS A 246 -12.86 6.54 1.82
C LYS A 246 -13.14 5.30 2.67
N TYR A 247 -13.23 4.13 2.02
CA TYR A 247 -13.53 2.87 2.68
C TYR A 247 -12.53 2.56 3.79
N SER A 248 -11.23 2.68 3.49
CA SER A 248 -10.14 2.36 4.40
C SER A 248 -10.09 3.31 5.60
N ASN A 249 -10.32 4.61 5.40
CA ASN A 249 -10.43 5.57 6.50
C ASN A 249 -11.69 5.35 7.35
N GLN A 250 -12.83 5.00 6.74
CA GLN A 250 -14.09 4.75 7.44
C GLN A 250 -14.02 3.49 8.30
N LYS A 251 -13.52 2.38 7.75
CA LYS A 251 -13.36 1.09 8.45
C LYS A 251 -12.35 1.23 9.60
N THR A 252 -11.17 1.81 9.34
CA THR A 252 -10.14 2.08 10.37
C THR A 252 -10.67 3.03 11.45
N GLY A 253 -11.33 4.13 11.05
CA GLY A 253 -11.87 5.11 11.99
C GLY A 253 -12.95 4.55 12.90
N LYS A 254 -13.82 3.66 12.40
CA LYS A 254 -14.80 2.93 13.20
C LYS A 254 -14.11 2.01 14.23
N VAL A 255 -13.08 1.29 13.81
CA VAL A 255 -12.35 0.34 14.65
C VAL A 255 -11.57 1.02 15.78
N PHE A 256 -10.78 2.03 15.47
CA PHE A 256 -9.90 2.70 16.45
C PHE A 256 -10.59 3.84 17.24
N HIS A 257 -11.92 3.95 17.09
CA HIS A 257 -12.75 4.99 17.72
C HIS A 257 -12.26 6.41 17.38
N SER A 258 -11.89 6.61 16.12
CA SER A 258 -11.40 7.86 15.55
C SER A 258 -12.04 8.10 14.17
N PRO A 259 -13.37 8.33 14.10
CA PRO A 259 -14.08 8.47 12.83
C PRO A 259 -13.56 9.68 12.04
N SER A 260 -13.39 9.50 10.73
CA SER A 260 -12.89 10.56 9.85
C SER A 260 -14.04 11.37 9.24
N ASN A 261 -13.97 12.70 9.32
CA ASN A 261 -14.93 13.59 8.68
C ASN A 261 -14.73 13.59 7.15
N ASN A 262 -15.79 13.30 6.38
CA ASN A 262 -15.80 13.33 4.91
C ASN A 262 -15.27 14.64 4.31
N GLU A 263 -15.44 15.80 4.97
CA GLU A 263 -14.83 17.04 4.49
C GLU A 263 -13.29 17.01 4.58
N LYS A 264 -12.73 16.52 5.69
CA LYS A 264 -11.28 16.40 5.86
C LYS A 264 -10.71 15.37 4.88
N LEU A 265 -11.41 14.24 4.70
CA LEU A 265 -11.05 13.22 3.71
C LEU A 265 -11.09 13.77 2.29
N ALA A 266 -12.22 14.31 1.85
CA ALA A 266 -12.38 14.85 0.50
C ALA A 266 -11.36 15.95 0.18
N ARG A 267 -11.00 16.80 1.15
CA ARG A 267 -9.95 17.82 0.98
C ARG A 267 -8.56 17.21 0.83
N ARG A 268 -8.18 16.25 1.69
CA ARG A 268 -6.88 15.55 1.63
C ARG A 268 -6.73 14.80 0.31
N TYR A 269 -7.74 14.00 -0.04
CA TYR A 269 -7.65 13.08 -1.16
C TYR A 269 -7.91 13.73 -2.52
N ALA A 270 -8.65 14.84 -2.61
CA ALA A 270 -8.69 15.65 -3.84
C ALA A 270 -7.30 16.20 -4.21
N TRP A 271 -6.50 16.63 -3.22
CA TRP A 271 -5.13 17.08 -3.47
C TRP A 271 -4.24 15.93 -3.97
N ILE A 272 -4.32 14.76 -3.32
CA ILE A 272 -3.56 13.57 -3.73
C ILE A 272 -3.98 13.12 -5.15
N ALA A 273 -5.28 13.15 -5.46
CA ALA A 273 -5.80 12.87 -6.80
C ALA A 273 -5.28 13.86 -7.85
N GLY A 274 -5.27 15.16 -7.57
CA GLY A 274 -4.71 16.18 -8.48
C GLY A 274 -3.22 16.01 -8.75
N VAL A 275 -2.45 15.46 -7.80
CA VAL A 275 -1.04 15.09 -8.00
C VAL A 275 -0.92 13.78 -8.78
N LYS A 276 -1.72 12.75 -8.45
CA LYS A 276 -1.78 11.48 -9.21
C LYS A 276 -2.22 11.65 -10.66
N ALA A 277 -2.98 12.71 -10.96
CA ALA A 277 -3.41 13.06 -12.31
C ALA A 277 -2.32 13.69 -13.19
N GLY A 278 -1.12 13.97 -12.64
CA GLY A 278 0.03 14.55 -13.34
C GLY A 278 0.37 15.99 -12.92
N GLY A 279 -0.50 16.67 -12.17
CA GLY A 279 -0.24 18.01 -11.65
C GLY A 279 -0.67 19.14 -12.61
N ASP A 280 0.09 20.24 -12.60
CA ASP A 280 -0.18 21.47 -13.34
C ASP A 280 0.72 21.64 -14.59
N VAL A 281 0.92 20.57 -15.37
CA VAL A 281 1.81 20.54 -16.56
C VAL A 281 1.35 21.49 -17.65
N HIS A 282 0.06 21.47 -17.98
CA HIS A 282 -0.52 22.23 -19.11
C HIS A 282 -1.34 23.46 -18.70
N VAL A 283 -1.43 23.77 -17.40
CA VAL A 283 -2.23 24.91 -16.89
C VAL A 283 -1.51 25.65 -15.79
N SER A 284 -1.90 26.89 -15.50
CA SER A 284 -1.37 27.58 -14.32
C SER A 284 -1.76 26.86 -13.03
N LYS A 285 -0.85 26.84 -12.07
CA LYS A 285 -1.03 26.35 -10.69
C LYS A 285 -2.32 26.81 -10.01
N ASN A 286 -2.79 28.01 -10.35
CA ASN A 286 -4.04 28.56 -9.80
C ASN A 286 -5.28 27.88 -10.41
N ILE A 287 -5.29 27.59 -11.70
CA ILE A 287 -6.36 26.84 -12.37
C ILE A 287 -6.43 25.41 -11.81
N TRP A 288 -5.28 24.73 -11.73
CA TRP A 288 -5.20 23.38 -11.12
C TRP A 288 -5.69 23.36 -9.66
N LYS A 289 -5.27 24.33 -8.82
CA LYS A 289 -5.77 24.47 -7.43
C LYS A 289 -7.28 24.69 -7.36
N VAL A 290 -7.87 25.45 -8.28
CA VAL A 290 -9.33 25.67 -8.34
C VAL A 290 -10.06 24.37 -8.68
N GLU A 291 -9.53 23.58 -9.61
CA GLU A 291 -10.17 22.30 -9.98
C GLU A 291 -9.99 21.24 -8.88
N VAL A 292 -8.84 21.17 -8.21
CA VAL A 292 -8.65 20.37 -6.98
C VAL A 292 -9.66 20.77 -5.90
N ARG A 293 -9.94 22.06 -5.72
CA ARG A 293 -10.96 22.53 -4.78
C ARG A 293 -12.37 22.13 -5.20
N ARG A 294 -12.69 22.14 -6.50
CA ARG A 294 -13.98 21.66 -7.03
C ARG A 294 -14.14 20.15 -6.83
N LEU A 295 -13.10 19.36 -7.12
CA LEU A 295 -13.05 17.93 -6.82
C LEU A 295 -13.30 17.67 -5.33
N SER A 296 -12.69 18.43 -4.42
CA SER A 296 -12.94 18.31 -2.97
C SER A 296 -14.41 18.54 -2.60
N ILE A 297 -15.12 19.45 -3.27
CA ILE A 297 -16.55 19.71 -3.03
C ILE A 297 -17.41 18.56 -3.59
N ALA A 298 -17.10 18.09 -4.80
CA ALA A 298 -17.76 16.96 -5.44
C ALA A 298 -17.61 15.67 -4.61
N LEU A 299 -16.38 15.32 -4.21
CA LEU A 299 -16.10 14.17 -3.35
C LEU A 299 -16.81 14.26 -2.01
N ARG A 300 -16.88 15.44 -1.38
CA ARG A 300 -17.63 15.60 -0.12
C ARG A 300 -19.12 15.27 -0.30
N ARG A 301 -19.73 15.63 -1.43
CA ARG A 301 -21.12 15.28 -1.76
C ARG A 301 -21.26 13.78 -1.96
N LEU A 302 -20.44 13.19 -2.84
CA LEU A 302 -20.44 11.75 -3.11
C LEU A 302 -20.23 10.92 -1.84
N TYR A 303 -19.24 11.27 -1.02
CA TYR A 303 -18.92 10.56 0.23
C TYR A 303 -20.06 10.61 1.25
N ASN A 304 -20.75 11.76 1.38
CA ASN A 304 -21.93 11.90 2.22
C ASN A 304 -23.13 11.11 1.65
N GLY A 305 -23.26 11.05 0.33
CA GLY A 305 -24.26 10.24 -0.36
C GLY A 305 -24.09 8.76 -0.10
N ILE A 306 -22.87 8.23 -0.27
CA ILE A 306 -22.51 6.84 0.03
C ILE A 306 -22.87 6.48 1.48
N ASP A 307 -22.52 7.33 2.46
CA ASP A 307 -22.80 7.04 3.87
C ASP A 307 -24.29 7.01 4.20
N ARG A 308 -25.11 7.83 3.53
CA ARG A 308 -26.57 7.81 3.69
C ARG A 308 -27.18 6.52 3.16
N LEU A 309 -26.74 6.07 1.98
CA LEU A 309 -27.26 4.84 1.33
C LEU A 309 -26.75 3.54 1.96
N ARG A 310 -25.75 3.60 2.84
CA ARG A 310 -25.24 2.45 3.59
C ARG A 310 -25.94 2.23 4.95
N VAL A 311 -26.84 3.14 5.32
CA VAL A 311 -27.62 3.13 6.58
C VAL A 311 -29.12 2.90 6.32
N SER A 312 -29.54 2.97 5.06
CA SER A 312 -30.88 2.63 4.57
C SER A 312 -30.97 1.19 4.06
#